data_AF-A0A183PWS6-F1
#
_entry.id   AF-A0A183PWS6-F1
#
_cell.length_a   1.000
_cell.length_b   1.000
_cell.length_c   1.000
_cell.angle_alpha   90.00
_cell.angle_beta   90.00
_cell.angle_gamma   90.00
#
_symmetry.space_group_name_H-M   'P 1'
#
loop_
_entity.id
_entity.type
_entity.pdbx_description
1 polymer ?
#
loop_
_entity_poly.entity_id
_entity_poly.type
_entity_poly.pdbx_seq_one_letter_code
_entity_poly.pdbx_strand_id
1 'polypeptide(L)'
;MHRQINNNNNNLIRLALMKLASLKHPNMLVLDEPTNHLDVETIAGLSDALVNFPGGVVLVSHDERLIQAVCNEVWVCTRMGTSPVDSAKGSRVYSLPGGLEEYKKAVRVELVQLKL
;
A
#
# COMPACT_ATOMS: atom_id res chain seq x y z
N MET A 1 24.53 -3.43 -4.21
CA MET A 1 24.77 -2.20 -3.43
C MET A 1 23.51 -1.94 -2.60
N HIS A 2 23.39 -2.64 -1.47
CA HIS A 2 22.24 -2.52 -0.55
C HIS A 2 22.36 -1.19 0.20
N ARG A 3 21.41 -0.28 -0.01
CA ARG A 3 21.30 0.94 0.79
C ARG A 3 20.24 0.68 1.86
N GLN A 4 20.70 0.34 3.07
CA GLN A 4 19.89 0.46 4.28
C GLN A 4 19.51 1.94 4.44
N ILE A 5 18.21 2.23 4.44
CA ILE A 5 17.68 3.58 4.71
C ILE A 5 17.36 3.65 6.21
N ASN A 6 17.98 4.65 6.84
CA ASN A 6 18.02 4.98 8.26
C ASN A 6 16.66 5.22 8.93
N ASN A 7 16.62 4.91 10.23
CA ASN A 7 15.56 5.12 11.23
C ASN A 7 15.18 6.61 11.49
N ASN A 8 14.76 7.38 10.47
CA ASN A 8 14.36 8.80 10.61
C ASN A 8 13.02 9.13 9.88
N ASN A 9 12.14 8.14 9.72
CA ASN A 9 11.02 8.19 8.76
C ASN A 9 9.95 9.25 9.06
N ASN A 10 9.72 9.62 10.32
CA ASN A 10 8.67 10.60 10.68
C ASN A 10 8.96 11.99 10.08
N ASN A 11 10.23 12.39 10.05
CA ASN A 11 10.65 13.65 9.44
C ASN A 11 10.64 13.58 7.91
N LEU A 12 10.86 12.39 7.33
CA LEU A 12 10.89 12.19 5.87
C LEU A 12 9.49 12.26 5.27
N ILE A 13 8.48 11.71 5.95
CA ILE A 13 7.09 11.76 5.48
C ILE A 13 6.55 13.18 5.62
N ARG A 14 6.83 13.86 6.73
CA ARG A 14 6.47 15.28 6.89
C ARG A 14 7.16 16.16 5.85
N LEU A 15 8.43 15.90 5.55
CA LEU A 15 9.17 16.58 4.48
C LEU A 15 8.62 16.24 3.09
N ALA A 16 8.22 15.00 2.83
CA ALA A 16 7.59 14.58 1.58
C ALA A 16 6.24 15.26 1.39
N LEU A 17 5.39 15.30 2.43
CA LEU A 17 4.12 16.04 2.42
C LEU A 17 4.33 17.54 2.22
N MET A 18 5.32 18.15 2.88
CA MET A 18 5.68 19.56 2.66
C MET A 18 6.19 19.81 1.23
N LYS A 19 6.93 18.86 0.67
CA LYS A 19 7.41 18.93 -0.71
C LYS A 19 6.29 18.74 -1.72
N LEU A 20 5.31 17.88 -1.44
CA LEU A 20 4.08 17.75 -2.24
C LEU A 20 3.23 19.02 -2.19
N ALA A 21 3.12 19.65 -1.02
CA ALA A 21 2.44 20.94 -0.87
C ALA A 21 3.20 22.10 -1.55
N SER A 22 4.53 22.01 -1.65
CA SER A 22 5.39 23.03 -2.26
C SER A 22 5.63 22.84 -3.76
N LEU A 23 5.46 21.63 -4.29
CA LEU A 23 5.54 21.34 -5.71
C LEU A 23 4.23 21.76 -6.37
N LYS A 24 4.31 22.51 -7.48
CA LYS A 24 3.14 22.88 -8.27
C LYS A 24 2.51 21.59 -8.83
N HIS A 25 1.44 21.12 -8.18
CA HIS A 25 0.52 20.07 -8.63
C HIS A 25 1.20 18.74 -9.07
N PRO A 26 1.76 17.95 -8.14
CA PRO A 26 2.13 16.57 -8.46
C PRO A 26 0.88 15.77 -8.90
N ASN A 27 0.93 15.19 -10.11
CA ASN A 27 -0.18 14.40 -10.66
C ASN A 27 -0.31 13.01 -10.02
N MET A 28 0.78 12.47 -9.48
CA MET A 28 0.83 11.12 -8.91
C MET A 28 1.83 11.03 -7.75
N LEU A 29 1.47 10.28 -6.72
CA LEU A 29 2.29 9.96 -5.56
C LEU A 29 2.42 8.44 -5.43
N VAL A 30 3.63 7.95 -5.21
CA VAL A 30 3.90 6.53 -4.97
C VAL A 30 4.56 6.37 -3.62
N LEU A 31 3.98 5.56 -2.74
CA LEU A 31 4.44 5.32 -1.38
C LEU A 31 4.69 3.83 -1.19
N ASP A 32 5.89 3.48 -0.74
CA ASP A 32 6.29 2.12 -0.40
C ASP A 32 6.55 2.02 1.10
N GLU A 33 5.71 1.26 1.79
CA GLU A 33 5.70 1.05 3.24
C GLU A 33 5.82 2.35 4.09
N PRO A 34 4.92 3.33 3.90
CA PRO A 34 5.01 4.61 4.58
C PRO A 34 4.69 4.52 6.08
N THR A 35 4.13 3.41 6.58
CA THR A 35 3.85 3.21 8.01
C THR A 35 5.08 2.82 8.81
N ASN A 36 6.21 2.51 8.16
CA ASN A 36 7.37 1.99 8.86
C ASN A 36 7.96 3.05 9.80
N HIS A 37 8.03 2.70 11.10
CA HIS A 37 8.50 3.56 12.20
C HIS A 37 7.59 4.75 12.55
N LEU A 38 6.36 4.83 12.02
CA LEU A 38 5.36 5.84 12.41
C LEU A 38 4.55 5.42 13.64
N ASP A 39 4.18 6.41 14.45
CA ASP A 39 3.18 6.29 15.51
C ASP A 39 1.75 6.45 14.96
N VAL A 40 0.77 5.95 15.71
CA VAL A 40 -0.65 5.88 15.30
C VAL A 40 -1.23 7.26 14.95
N GLU A 41 -0.82 8.31 15.66
CA GLU A 41 -1.27 9.68 15.41
C GLU A 41 -0.74 10.22 14.08
N THR A 42 0.53 9.93 13.75
CA THR A 42 1.12 10.31 12.45
C THR A 42 0.50 9.53 11.30
N ILE A 43 0.12 8.27 11.51
CA ILE A 43 -0.60 7.48 10.49
C ILE A 43 -1.97 8.10 10.20
N ALA A 44 -2.70 8.56 11.22
CA ALA A 44 -3.98 9.23 11.02
C ALA A 44 -3.83 10.52 10.21
N GLY A 45 -2.85 11.38 10.58
CA GLY A 45 -2.57 12.60 9.82
C GLY A 45 -2.10 12.34 8.39
N LEU A 46 -1.36 11.25 8.17
CA LEU A 46 -0.97 10.80 6.83
C LEU A 46 -2.18 10.35 6.01
N SER A 47 -3.07 9.52 6.58
CA SER A 47 -4.32 9.11 5.92
C SER A 47 -5.11 10.33 5.45
N ASP A 48 -5.33 11.29 6.34
CA ASP A 48 -6.10 12.50 6.01
C ASP A 48 -5.43 13.32 4.91
N ALA A 49 -4.10 13.43 4.93
CA ALA A 49 -3.36 14.14 3.89
C ALA A 49 -3.44 13.43 2.52
N LEU A 50 -3.41 12.09 2.51
CA LEU A 50 -3.49 11.30 1.27
C LEU A 50 -4.90 11.26 0.69
N VAL A 51 -5.94 11.19 1.53
CA VAL A 51 -7.35 11.27 1.10
C VAL A 51 -7.65 12.61 0.42
N ASN A 52 -7.05 13.70 0.92
CA ASN A 52 -7.25 15.05 0.36
C ASN A 52 -6.23 15.40 -0.75
N PHE A 53 -5.38 14.46 -1.16
CA PHE A 53 -4.39 14.71 -2.21
C PHE A 53 -5.09 14.79 -3.57
N PRO A 54 -4.93 15.87 -4.35
CA PRO A 54 -5.66 16.07 -5.60
C PRO A 54 -5.15 15.23 -6.78
N GLY A 55 -4.03 14.52 -6.62
CA GLY A 55 -3.45 13.62 -7.63
C GLY A 55 -3.75 12.15 -7.35
N GLY A 56 -3.27 11.25 -8.22
CA GLY A 56 -3.37 9.81 -7.98
C GLY A 56 -2.39 9.34 -6.90
N VAL A 57 -2.80 8.38 -6.06
CA VAL A 57 -1.94 7.77 -5.03
C VAL A 57 -1.81 6.28 -5.31
N VAL A 58 -0.58 5.79 -5.37
CA VAL A 58 -0.25 4.37 -5.36
C VAL A 58 0.41 4.07 -4.02
N LEU A 59 -0.25 3.24 -3.21
CA LEU A 59 0.21 2.88 -1.89
C LEU A 59 0.51 1.38 -1.82
N VAL A 60 1.72 1.05 -1.37
CA VAL A 60 2.11 -0.29 -0.95
C VAL A 60 2.28 -0.26 0.56
N SER A 61 1.51 -1.08 1.28
CA SER A 61 1.62 -1.19 2.73
C SER A 61 1.15 -2.56 3.21
N HIS A 62 1.58 -2.95 4.40
CA HIS A 62 1.02 -4.06 5.17
C HIS A 62 -0.05 -3.63 6.19
N ASP A 63 -0.31 -2.32 6.35
CA ASP A 63 -1.32 -1.80 7.27
C ASP A 63 -2.71 -1.74 6.61
N GLU A 64 -3.59 -2.64 7.05
CA GLU A 64 -4.96 -2.74 6.55
C GLU A 64 -5.79 -1.46 6.76
N ARG A 65 -5.58 -0.75 7.88
CA ARG A 65 -6.37 0.45 8.21
C ARG A 65 -6.01 1.61 7.29
N LEU A 66 -4.72 1.76 7.00
CA LEU A 66 -4.25 2.78 6.06
C LEU A 66 -4.78 2.49 4.65
N ILE A 67 -4.69 1.23 4.19
CA ILE A 67 -5.19 0.83 2.87
C ILE A 67 -6.69 1.08 2.77
N GLN A 68 -7.48 0.69 3.78
CA GLN A 68 -8.94 0.91 3.77
C GLN A 68 -9.32 2.39 3.83
N ALA A 69 -8.52 3.22 4.51
CA ALA A 69 -8.79 4.64 4.65
C ALA A 69 -8.47 5.44 3.37
N VAL A 70 -7.39 5.08 2.66
CA VAL A 70 -6.84 5.88 1.56
C VAL A 70 -7.17 5.30 0.18
N CYS A 71 -7.13 3.99 0.01
CA CYS A 71 -7.22 3.37 -1.31
C CYS A 71 -8.66 3.05 -1.71
N ASN A 72 -9.06 3.50 -2.90
CA ASN A 72 -10.35 3.14 -3.50
C ASN A 72 -10.33 1.78 -4.21
N GLU A 73 -9.15 1.34 -4.66
CA GLU A 73 -8.95 0.09 -5.38
C GLU A 73 -7.78 -0.68 -4.80
N VAL A 74 -7.88 -2.02 -4.81
CA VAL A 74 -6.80 -2.91 -4.39
C VAL A 74 -6.28 -3.66 -5.59
N TRP A 75 -4.98 -3.63 -5.78
CA TRP A 75 -4.28 -4.28 -6.89
C TRP A 75 -3.39 -5.39 -6.34
N VAL A 76 -3.49 -6.58 -6.91
CA VAL A 76 -2.70 -7.75 -6.50
C VAL A 76 -1.64 -8.02 -7.53
N CYS A 77 -0.38 -8.07 -7.06
CA CYS A 77 0.74 -8.55 -7.84
C CYS A 77 0.98 -10.01 -7.54
N THR A 78 0.86 -10.85 -8.56
CA THR A 78 1.04 -12.30 -8.46
C THR A 78 2.33 -12.70 -9.14
N ARG A 79 3.06 -13.61 -8.50
CA ARG A 79 4.22 -14.28 -9.10
C ARG A 79 3.81 -15.70 -9.47
N MET A 80 4.18 -16.13 -10.67
CA MET A 80 3.98 -17.48 -11.22
C MET A 80 3.86 -18.58 -10.14
N GLY A 81 2.69 -19.21 -10.08
CA GLY A 81 2.50 -20.50 -9.37
C GLY A 81 2.08 -20.43 -7.90
N THR A 82 1.85 -19.25 -7.32
CA THR A 82 1.48 -19.13 -5.89
C THR A 82 0.43 -18.04 -5.61
N SER A 83 -0.45 -17.71 -6.55
CA SER A 83 -1.55 -16.78 -6.23
C SER A 83 -2.87 -17.53 -6.04
N PRO A 84 -3.56 -17.34 -4.90
CA PRO A 84 -4.84 -17.97 -4.63
C PRO A 84 -6.02 -17.29 -5.35
N VAL A 85 -5.82 -16.08 -5.88
CA VAL A 85 -6.87 -15.31 -6.57
C VAL A 85 -6.79 -15.40 -8.09
N ASP A 86 -5.70 -15.98 -8.63
CA ASP A 86 -5.55 -16.19 -10.07
C ASP A 86 -5.03 -17.58 -10.40
N SER A 87 -5.87 -18.39 -11.06
CA SER A 87 -5.53 -19.74 -11.50
C SER A 87 -4.62 -19.77 -12.74
N ALA A 88 -4.28 -18.60 -13.30
CA ALA A 88 -3.46 -18.55 -14.49
C ALA A 88 -1.96 -18.76 -14.20
N LYS A 89 -1.31 -19.50 -15.09
CA LYS A 89 0.14 -19.78 -15.05
C LYS A 89 0.94 -18.58 -15.60
N GLY A 90 0.90 -17.44 -14.91
CA GLY A 90 1.63 -16.24 -15.30
C GLY A 90 1.79 -15.25 -14.14
N SER A 91 2.91 -14.51 -14.11
CA SER A 91 3.02 -13.36 -13.21
C SER A 91 2.16 -12.24 -13.77
N ARG A 92 1.22 -11.72 -12.98
CA ARG A 92 0.35 -10.64 -13.42
C ARG A 92 -0.06 -9.71 -12.29
N VAL A 93 -0.47 -8.51 -12.69
CA VAL A 93 -1.01 -7.48 -11.82
C VAL A 93 -2.46 -7.25 -12.25
N TYR A 94 -3.41 -7.37 -11.34
CA TYR A 94 -4.83 -7.13 -11.60
C TYR A 94 -5.52 -6.46 -10.42
N SER A 95 -6.58 -5.71 -10.70
CA SER A 95 -7.45 -5.10 -9.71
C SER A 95 -8.42 -6.13 -9.12
N LEU A 96 -8.60 -6.11 -7.80
CA LEU A 96 -9.64 -6.88 -7.11
C LEU A 96 -10.89 -6.01 -6.91
N PRO A 97 -12.01 -6.35 -7.56
CA PRO A 97 -13.25 -5.58 -7.43
C PRO A 97 -13.86 -5.66 -6.03
N GLY A 98 -13.64 -6.75 -5.28
CA GLY A 98 -14.06 -6.90 -3.88
C GLY A 98 -13.08 -6.30 -2.86
N GLY A 99 -12.05 -5.58 -3.32
CA GLY A 99 -11.11 -4.85 -2.48
C GLY A 99 -10.34 -5.74 -1.50
N LEU A 100 -10.08 -5.21 -0.29
CA LEU A 100 -9.25 -5.87 0.71
C LEU A 100 -9.90 -7.12 1.32
N GLU A 101 -11.22 -7.17 1.42
CA GLU A 101 -11.94 -8.31 2.02
C GLU A 101 -11.89 -9.55 1.11
N GLU A 102 -12.01 -9.35 -0.20
CA GLU A 102 -11.82 -10.43 -1.18
C GLU A 102 -10.38 -10.96 -1.14
N TYR A 103 -9.40 -10.06 -1.05
CA TYR A 103 -7.99 -10.43 -0.89
C TYR A 103 -7.76 -11.28 0.37
N LYS A 104 -8.26 -10.85 1.53
CA LYS A 104 -8.17 -11.59 2.80
C LYS A 104 -8.79 -12.98 2.71
N LYS A 105 -9.97 -13.08 2.08
CA LYS A 105 -10.66 -14.37 1.90
C LYS A 105 -9.81 -15.32 1.05
N ALA A 106 -9.24 -14.82 -0.05
CA ALA A 106 -8.38 -15.62 -0.93
C ALA A 106 -7.13 -16.13 -0.19
N VAL A 107 -6.41 -15.25 0.51
CA VAL A 107 -5.23 -15.61 1.32
C VAL A 107 -5.59 -16.61 2.43
N ARG A 108 -6.74 -16.44 3.09
CA ARG A 108 -7.17 -17.34 4.17
C ARG A 108 -7.51 -18.75 3.66
N VAL A 109 -8.12 -18.86 2.49
CA VAL A 109 -8.39 -20.17 1.86
C VAL A 109 -7.08 -20.91 1.57
N GLU A 110 -6.06 -20.20 1.11
CA GLU A 110 -4.74 -20.76 0.82
C GLU A 110 -4.02 -21.25 2.08
N LEU A 111 -3.98 -20.44 3.13
CA LEU A 111 -3.37 -20.82 4.41
C LEU A 111 -4.04 -22.05 5.03
N VAL A 112 -5.35 -22.22 4.82
CA VAL A 112 -6.09 -23.41 5.29
C VAL A 112 -5.81 -24.63 4.40
N GLN A 113 -5.58 -24.47 3.10
CA GLN A 113 -5.18 -25.58 2.22
C GLN A 113 -3.72 -26.01 2.44
N LEU A 114 -2.86 -25.08 2.81
CA LEU A 114 -1.44 -25.32 3.04
C LEU A 114 -1.11 -25.99 4.39
N LYS A 115 -2.10 -26.45 5.18
CA LYS A 115 -1.96 -27.16 6.48
C LYS A 115 -0.54 -27.69 6.73
N LEU A 116 0.27 -26.85 7.38
CA LEU A 116 1.31 -27.28 8.32
C LEU A 116 0.60 -27.75 9.59
#